data_AF-A0AAD9CFX2-F1
#
_entry.id   AF-A0AAD9CFX2-F1
#
_cell.length_a   1.000
_cell.length_b   1.000
_cell.length_c   1.000
_cell.angle_alpha   90.00
_cell.angle_beta   90.00
_cell.angle_gamma   90.00
#
_symmetry.space_group_name_H-M   'P 1'
#
loop_
_entity.id
_entity.type
_entity.pdbx_description
1 polymer ?
#
loop_
_entity_poly.entity_id
_entity_poly.type
_entity_poly.pdbx_seq_one_letter_code
_entity_poly.pdbx_strand_id
1 'polypeptide(L)'
;MAAVFQKFTMKSTVFLLLLAVLTCGLSQGNENDVEEVQVETLVQPETCSVLSRMGDTLKIHYTGKLLDGKVIDSSLSVDPLVVELGKRTVIAGLEQSLVGVCEGQKIKATIPSHLAYGKKGYPPTIPGDAVLEFEVEVVSLTQQTPWQKMVTDVLPLVCLALVPTLLGLVGLYLYNKANAEKPSKKKSKDKKIKKK
;
A
#
# COMPACT_ATOMS: atom_id res chain seq x y z
N MET A 1 49.63 -34.58 2.07
CA MET A 1 48.19 -34.34 1.82
C MET A 1 47.87 -32.90 1.38
N ALA A 2 48.74 -32.22 0.61
CA ALA A 2 48.47 -30.85 0.16
C ALA A 2 48.22 -30.72 -1.36
N ALA A 3 48.57 -31.72 -2.16
CA ALA A 3 48.51 -31.62 -3.63
C ALA A 3 47.21 -32.13 -4.28
N VAL A 4 46.29 -32.73 -3.51
CA VAL A 4 45.01 -33.27 -4.04
C VAL A 4 43.88 -32.22 -3.96
N PHE A 5 43.98 -31.27 -3.03
CA PHE A 5 42.93 -30.25 -2.80
C PHE A 5 42.88 -29.14 -3.86
N GLN A 6 43.95 -28.93 -4.63
CA GLN A 6 44.04 -27.80 -5.57
C GLN A 6 43.45 -28.09 -6.96
N LYS A 7 43.17 -29.36 -7.29
CA LYS A 7 42.59 -29.73 -8.60
C LYS A 7 41.06 -29.71 -8.63
N PHE A 8 40.40 -29.61 -7.47
CA PHE A 8 38.95 -29.68 -7.37
C PHE A 8 38.26 -28.31 -7.48
N THR A 9 38.95 -27.25 -7.07
CA THR A 9 38.40 -25.88 -7.09
C THR A 9 38.24 -25.32 -8.51
N MET A 10 39.09 -25.71 -9.46
CA MET A 10 39.12 -25.13 -10.81
C MET A 10 38.07 -25.73 -11.78
N LYS A 11 37.59 -26.95 -11.52
CA LYS A 11 36.55 -27.60 -12.35
C LYS A 11 35.14 -27.23 -11.89
N SER A 12 34.96 -26.97 -10.60
CA SER A 12 33.67 -26.59 -10.01
C SER A 12 33.27 -25.16 -10.36
N THR A 13 34.22 -24.23 -10.43
CA THR A 13 33.96 -22.82 -10.78
C THR A 13 33.58 -22.65 -12.26
N VAL A 14 34.17 -23.43 -13.17
CA VAL A 14 33.83 -23.40 -14.60
C VAL A 14 32.42 -23.98 -14.85
N PHE A 15 32.02 -25.00 -14.09
CA PHE A 15 30.68 -25.59 -14.19
C PHE A 15 29.58 -24.67 -13.62
N LEU A 16 29.86 -23.94 -12.54
CA LEU A 16 28.97 -22.91 -11.99
C LEU A 16 28.83 -21.69 -12.91
N LEU A 17 29.89 -21.31 -13.64
CA LEU A 17 29.83 -20.23 -14.62
C LEU A 17 29.02 -20.62 -15.88
N LEU A 18 29.08 -21.87 -16.31
CA LEU A 18 28.27 -22.38 -17.44
C LEU A 18 26.77 -22.42 -17.15
N LEU A 19 26.37 -22.68 -15.89
CA LEU A 19 24.98 -22.61 -15.45
C LEU A 19 24.43 -21.17 -15.41
N ALA A 20 25.26 -20.18 -15.08
CA ALA A 20 24.86 -18.77 -15.08
C ALA A 20 24.62 -18.21 -16.50
N VAL A 21 25.31 -18.74 -17.50
CA VAL A 21 25.12 -18.32 -18.91
C VAL A 21 23.82 -18.90 -19.49
N LEU A 22 23.38 -20.08 -19.03
CA LEU A 22 22.11 -20.68 -19.50
C LEU A 22 20.86 -19.96 -18.99
N THR A 23 20.92 -19.25 -17.86
CA THR A 23 19.79 -18.46 -17.34
C THR A 23 19.66 -17.08 -17.97
N CYS A 24 20.61 -16.65 -18.81
CA CYS A 24 20.55 -15.36 -19.50
C CYS A 24 19.92 -15.46 -20.90
N GLY A 25 19.56 -16.67 -21.35
CA GLY A 25 18.88 -16.90 -22.61
C GLY A 25 17.36 -16.98 -22.41
N LEU A 26 16.68 -15.85 -22.60
CA LEU A 26 15.25 -15.62 -22.90
C LEU A 26 14.65 -14.54 -22.00
N SER A 27 14.86 -13.29 -22.37
CA SER A 27 13.80 -12.29 -22.27
C SER A 27 13.67 -11.60 -23.61
N GLN A 28 12.79 -12.14 -24.45
CA GLN A 28 12.18 -11.38 -25.54
C GLN A 28 10.94 -10.73 -24.93
N GLY A 29 11.12 -9.50 -24.44
CA GLY A 29 10.06 -8.56 -24.09
C GLY A 29 9.90 -7.55 -25.23
N ASN A 30 8.65 -7.29 -25.59
CA ASN A 30 8.22 -6.58 -26.77
C ASN A 30 8.54 -5.08 -26.65
N GLU A 31 8.97 -4.41 -27.73
CA GLU A 31 9.16 -2.95 -27.78
C GLU A 31 7.84 -2.24 -27.45
N ASN A 32 7.63 -1.90 -26.16
CA ASN A 32 6.89 -0.77 -25.57
C ASN A 32 6.79 -0.97 -24.04
N ASP A 33 7.88 -1.41 -23.40
CA ASP A 33 7.91 -1.72 -21.96
C ASP A 33 8.04 -0.44 -21.12
N VAL A 34 6.96 0.34 -21.06
CA VAL A 34 6.78 1.32 -19.99
C VAL A 34 6.40 0.54 -18.74
N GLU A 35 7.38 0.04 -17.99
CA GLU A 35 7.10 -0.71 -16.75
C GLU A 35 6.73 0.21 -15.58
N GLU A 36 7.14 1.48 -15.64
CA GLU A 36 6.93 2.46 -14.59
C GLU A 36 6.18 3.68 -15.10
N VAL A 37 5.50 4.40 -14.19
CA VAL A 37 4.86 5.66 -14.51
C VAL A 37 5.93 6.71 -14.85
N GLN A 38 5.83 7.29 -16.04
CA GLN A 38 6.70 8.39 -16.43
C GLN A 38 6.00 9.70 -16.13
N VAL A 39 6.64 10.57 -15.34
CA VAL A 39 6.10 11.88 -14.96
C VAL A 39 6.99 12.97 -15.55
N GLU A 40 6.39 13.83 -16.37
CA GLU A 40 7.02 15.01 -16.96
C GLU A 40 6.35 16.26 -16.38
N THR A 41 7.14 17.24 -15.93
CA THR A 41 6.60 18.52 -15.47
C THR A 41 6.35 19.44 -16.67
N LEU A 42 5.09 19.82 -16.89
CA LEU A 42 4.69 20.75 -17.95
C LEU A 42 4.79 22.22 -17.50
N VAL A 43 4.36 22.49 -16.26
CA VAL A 43 4.38 23.83 -15.67
C VAL A 43 4.87 23.72 -14.24
N GLN A 44 5.92 24.47 -13.91
CA GLN A 44 6.45 24.60 -12.56
C GLN A 44 5.99 25.95 -11.97
N PRO A 45 5.34 25.97 -10.79
CA PRO A 45 4.95 27.21 -10.14
C PRO A 45 6.19 27.93 -9.58
N GLU A 46 6.11 29.26 -9.43
CA GLU A 46 7.22 30.06 -8.88
C GLU A 46 7.58 29.66 -7.45
N THR A 47 6.59 29.19 -6.68
CA THR A 47 6.79 28.70 -5.31
C THR A 47 6.29 27.27 -5.19
N CYS A 48 7.19 26.38 -4.84
CA CYS A 48 6.94 24.94 -4.65
C CYS A 48 7.58 24.51 -3.32
N SER A 49 7.09 25.07 -2.21
CA SER A 49 7.66 24.82 -0.87
C SER A 49 7.10 23.56 -0.21
N VAL A 50 5.88 23.17 -0.58
CA VAL A 50 5.18 22.02 -0.02
C VAL A 50 4.98 20.98 -1.10
N LEU A 51 5.57 19.80 -0.89
CA LEU A 51 5.42 18.65 -1.78
C LEU A 51 4.43 17.66 -1.18
N SER A 52 3.57 17.11 -2.04
CA SER A 52 2.60 16.09 -1.70
C SER A 52 3.27 14.79 -1.24
N ARG A 53 2.66 14.13 -0.26
CA ARG A 53 3.12 12.85 0.29
C ARG A 53 1.92 11.93 0.54
N MET A 54 2.20 10.65 0.73
CA MET A 54 1.18 9.67 1.11
C MET A 54 0.41 10.13 2.36
N GLY A 55 -0.92 10.10 2.24
CA GLY A 55 -1.88 10.65 3.19
C GLY A 55 -2.49 11.97 2.72
N ASP A 56 -1.75 12.82 2.02
CA ASP A 56 -2.22 14.15 1.66
C ASP A 56 -3.43 14.12 0.71
N THR A 57 -4.21 15.19 0.75
CA THR A 57 -5.38 15.37 -0.11
C THR A 57 -5.08 16.43 -1.17
N LEU A 58 -5.24 16.05 -2.43
CA LEU A 58 -5.07 16.93 -3.57
C LEU A 58 -6.42 17.20 -4.23
N LYS A 59 -6.61 18.42 -4.71
CA LYS A 59 -7.66 18.74 -5.69
C LYS A 59 -7.01 18.95 -7.03
N ILE A 60 -7.46 18.21 -8.04
CA ILE A 60 -6.83 18.20 -9.36
C ILE A 60 -7.85 18.42 -10.47
N HIS A 61 -7.43 19.15 -11.50
CA HIS A 61 -8.02 19.03 -12.82
C HIS A 61 -7.18 18.07 -13.65
N TYR A 62 -7.83 17.22 -14.44
CA TYR A 62 -7.13 16.25 -15.29
C TYR A 62 -7.78 16.15 -16.66
N THR A 63 -6.98 15.71 -17.63
CA THR A 63 -7.47 15.21 -18.91
C THR A 63 -6.73 13.93 -19.23
N GLY A 64 -7.46 12.82 -19.27
CA GLY A 64 -6.95 11.51 -19.65
C GLY A 64 -7.13 11.29 -21.15
N LYS A 65 -6.09 10.78 -21.81
CA LYS A 65 -6.07 10.46 -23.23
C LYS A 65 -5.42 9.10 -23.47
N LEU A 66 -5.78 8.48 -24.58
CA LEU A 66 -5.03 7.35 -25.14
C LEU A 66 -3.82 7.88 -25.93
N LEU A 67 -2.83 7.02 -26.21
CA LEU A 67 -1.65 7.38 -27.01
C LEU A 67 -1.97 7.84 -28.44
N ASP A 68 -3.15 7.49 -28.96
CA ASP A 68 -3.66 7.99 -30.24
C ASP A 68 -4.23 9.43 -30.16
N GLY A 69 -4.19 10.04 -28.98
CA GLY A 69 -4.71 11.38 -28.70
C GLY A 69 -6.20 11.42 -28.36
N LYS A 70 -6.93 10.29 -28.42
CA LYS A 70 -8.35 10.24 -28.08
C LYS A 70 -8.54 10.53 -26.60
N VAL A 71 -9.27 11.59 -26.29
CA VAL A 71 -9.66 11.94 -24.91
C VAL A 71 -10.63 10.90 -24.38
N ILE A 72 -10.29 10.29 -23.24
CA ILE A 72 -11.14 9.31 -22.56
C ILE A 72 -12.02 9.98 -21.50
N ASP A 73 -11.48 10.99 -20.81
CA ASP A 73 -12.14 11.70 -19.73
C ASP A 73 -11.44 13.05 -19.43
N SER A 74 -12.17 14.02 -18.90
CA SER A 74 -11.63 15.33 -18.50
C SER A 74 -12.47 15.99 -17.42
N SER A 75 -11.82 16.60 -16.43
CA SER A 75 -12.50 17.32 -15.35
C SER A 75 -12.51 18.84 -15.51
N LEU A 76 -12.14 19.38 -16.68
CA LEU A 76 -12.06 20.83 -16.90
C LEU A 76 -13.43 21.54 -16.89
N SER A 77 -14.53 20.81 -17.12
CA SER A 77 -15.89 21.36 -17.15
C SER A 77 -16.69 21.15 -15.87
N VAL A 78 -16.06 20.58 -14.83
CA VAL A 78 -16.70 20.22 -13.55
C VAL A 78 -15.80 20.64 -12.38
N ASP A 79 -16.26 20.42 -11.16
CA ASP A 79 -15.45 20.68 -9.96
C ASP A 79 -14.18 19.81 -9.94
N PRO A 80 -13.07 20.29 -9.34
CA PRO A 80 -11.83 19.53 -9.22
C PRO A 80 -12.03 18.17 -8.54
N LEU A 81 -11.38 17.14 -9.08
CA LEU A 81 -11.38 15.81 -8.47
C LEU A 81 -10.56 15.83 -7.18
N VAL A 82 -11.14 15.32 -6.09
CA VAL A 82 -10.44 15.16 -4.80
C VAL A 82 -9.79 13.78 -4.75
N VAL A 83 -8.47 13.75 -4.57
CA VAL A 83 -7.67 12.51 -4.47
C VAL A 83 -6.95 12.49 -3.13
N GLU A 84 -7.17 11.44 -2.35
CA GLU A 84 -6.42 11.16 -1.12
C GLU A 84 -5.33 10.14 -1.41
N LEU A 85 -4.06 10.56 -1.27
CA LEU A 85 -2.93 9.70 -1.59
C LEU A 85 -2.83 8.52 -0.62
N GLY A 86 -2.82 7.31 -1.17
CA GLY A 86 -2.74 6.05 -0.43
C GLY A 86 -4.11 5.41 -0.17
N LYS A 87 -5.21 6.01 -0.63
CA LYS A 87 -6.56 5.44 -0.53
C LYS A 87 -6.98 4.68 -1.79
N ARG A 88 -6.22 4.76 -2.89
CA ARG A 88 -6.51 4.09 -4.16
C ARG A 88 -7.92 4.43 -4.69
N THR A 89 -8.32 5.69 -4.55
CA THR A 89 -9.59 6.20 -5.10
C THR A 89 -9.55 6.40 -6.61
N VAL A 90 -8.33 6.49 -7.16
CA VAL A 90 -8.03 6.55 -8.59
C VAL A 90 -7.11 5.40 -8.99
N ILE A 91 -6.86 5.24 -10.30
CA ILE A 91 -5.92 4.23 -10.80
C ILE A 91 -4.53 4.41 -10.17
N ALA A 92 -3.84 3.29 -9.91
CA ALA A 92 -2.60 3.27 -9.16
C ALA A 92 -1.53 4.17 -9.77
N GLY A 93 -1.40 4.18 -11.10
CA GLY A 93 -0.41 5.01 -11.78
C GLY A 93 -0.68 6.51 -11.66
N LEU A 94 -1.95 6.92 -11.60
CA LEU A 94 -2.32 8.32 -11.42
C LEU A 94 -2.00 8.75 -9.99
N GLU A 95 -2.34 7.93 -8.99
CA GLU A 95 -1.98 8.19 -7.59
C GLU A 95 -0.46 8.29 -7.42
N GLN A 96 0.32 7.42 -8.06
CA GLN A 96 1.79 7.47 -8.04
C GLN A 96 2.34 8.74 -8.68
N SER A 97 1.74 9.21 -9.78
CA SER A 97 2.20 10.44 -10.46
C SER A 97 2.00 11.71 -9.63
N LEU A 98 1.11 11.67 -8.65
CA LEU A 98 0.76 12.79 -7.77
C LEU A 98 1.62 12.87 -6.50
N VAL A 99 2.66 12.05 -6.38
CA VAL A 99 3.58 12.08 -5.24
C VAL A 99 4.73 13.03 -5.54
N GLY A 100 5.06 13.93 -4.62
CA GLY A 100 6.16 14.88 -4.80
C GLY A 100 5.81 16.06 -5.70
N VAL A 101 4.53 16.36 -5.89
CA VAL A 101 4.06 17.53 -6.64
C VAL A 101 3.59 18.63 -5.70
N CYS A 102 3.56 19.87 -6.19
CA CYS A 102 3.08 21.02 -5.42
C CYS A 102 1.84 21.66 -6.04
N GLU A 103 1.18 22.50 -5.25
CA GLU A 103 0.05 23.32 -5.70
C GLU A 103 0.46 24.25 -6.86
N GLY A 104 -0.41 24.34 -7.87
CA GLY A 104 -0.14 25.10 -9.10
C GLY A 104 0.75 24.38 -10.11
N GLN A 105 1.25 23.18 -9.81
CA GLN A 105 2.06 22.41 -10.75
C GLN A 105 1.18 21.70 -11.78
N LYS A 106 1.62 21.70 -13.04
CA LYS A 106 1.03 20.89 -14.11
C LYS A 106 2.00 19.81 -14.54
N ILE A 107 1.55 18.57 -14.54
CA ILE A 107 2.33 17.39 -14.92
C ILE A 107 1.66 16.63 -16.07
N LYS A 108 2.46 15.88 -16.81
CA LYS A 108 2.02 14.84 -17.74
C LYS A 108 2.49 13.50 -17.19
N ALA A 109 1.56 12.56 -17.01
CA ALA A 109 1.84 11.22 -16.53
C ALA A 109 1.50 10.19 -17.62
N THR A 110 2.50 9.44 -18.07
CA THR A 110 2.30 8.30 -18.96
C THR A 110 2.22 7.04 -18.11
N ILE A 111 1.05 6.41 -18.10
CA ILE A 111 0.70 5.32 -17.22
C ILE A 111 0.52 4.03 -18.03
N PRO A 112 1.29 2.99 -17.75
CA PRO A 112 1.14 1.72 -18.44
C PRO A 112 -0.11 0.96 -18.00
N SER A 113 -0.56 0.06 -18.86
CA SER A 113 -1.85 -0.62 -18.68
C SER A 113 -1.98 -1.31 -17.32
N HIS A 114 -0.93 -1.96 -16.82
CA HIS A 114 -0.96 -2.70 -15.56
C HIS A 114 -1.12 -1.82 -14.31
N LEU A 115 -0.82 -0.51 -14.39
CA LEU A 115 -1.09 0.49 -13.35
C LEU A 115 -2.36 1.30 -13.62
N ALA A 116 -3.07 0.98 -14.70
CA ALA A 116 -4.36 1.55 -15.11
C ALA A 116 -5.46 0.47 -15.11
N TYR A 117 -5.97 0.08 -16.29
CA TYR A 117 -7.10 -0.85 -16.45
C TYR A 117 -6.69 -2.28 -16.89
N GLY A 118 -5.38 -2.52 -17.04
CA GLY A 118 -4.78 -3.80 -17.39
C GLY A 118 -5.27 -4.39 -18.71
N LYS A 119 -5.14 -5.71 -18.83
CA LYS A 119 -5.56 -6.49 -20.00
C LYS A 119 -7.05 -6.38 -20.33
N LYS A 120 -7.87 -6.10 -19.31
CA LYS A 120 -9.33 -6.01 -19.48
C LYS A 120 -9.75 -4.67 -20.10
N GLY A 121 -8.99 -3.60 -19.84
CA GLY A 121 -9.38 -2.25 -20.22
C GLY A 121 -10.66 -1.80 -19.51
N TYR A 122 -11.30 -0.78 -20.07
CA TYR A 122 -12.61 -0.28 -19.66
C TYR A 122 -13.50 -0.05 -20.90
N PRO A 123 -14.07 -1.12 -21.48
CA PRO A 123 -14.88 -1.02 -22.68
C PRO A 123 -16.17 -0.21 -22.48
N PRO A 124 -16.64 0.55 -23.49
CA PRO A 124 -16.08 0.66 -24.85
C PRO A 124 -14.99 1.73 -25.00
N THR A 125 -14.68 2.47 -23.94
CA THR A 125 -13.87 3.70 -24.03
C THR A 125 -12.37 3.42 -24.05
N ILE A 126 -11.90 2.48 -23.23
CA ILE A 126 -10.48 2.16 -23.04
C ILE A 126 -10.26 0.69 -23.44
N PRO A 127 -9.44 0.42 -24.47
CA PRO A 127 -9.13 -0.96 -24.86
C PRO A 127 -8.28 -1.67 -23.80
N GLY A 128 -8.24 -3.00 -23.88
CA GLY A 128 -7.31 -3.81 -23.09
C GLY A 128 -5.86 -3.47 -23.42
N ASP A 129 -4.99 -3.55 -22.41
CA ASP A 129 -3.55 -3.27 -22.55
C ASP A 129 -3.21 -1.85 -23.02
N ALA A 130 -4.16 -0.91 -22.91
CA ALA A 130 -3.95 0.48 -23.27
C ALA A 130 -3.01 1.20 -22.29
N VAL A 131 -2.05 1.93 -22.85
CA VAL A 131 -1.27 2.96 -22.14
C VAL A 131 -2.07 4.26 -22.17
N LEU A 132 -2.09 4.96 -21.03
CA LEU A 132 -2.83 6.20 -20.87
C LEU A 132 -1.87 7.37 -20.63
N GLU A 133 -2.21 8.53 -21.17
CA GLU A 133 -1.55 9.79 -20.84
C GLU A 133 -2.52 10.69 -20.07
N PHE A 134 -2.10 11.17 -18.90
CA PHE A 134 -2.85 12.10 -18.09
C PHE A 134 -2.11 13.42 -18.00
N GLU A 135 -2.75 14.50 -18.46
CA GLU A 135 -2.34 15.84 -18.10
C GLU A 135 -3.08 16.23 -16.82
N VAL A 136 -2.34 16.60 -15.77
CA VAL A 136 -2.91 16.90 -14.45
C VAL A 136 -2.42 18.26 -13.98
N GLU A 137 -3.34 19.06 -13.46
CA GLU A 137 -3.07 20.35 -12.82
C GLU A 137 -3.51 20.29 -11.37
N VAL A 138 -2.58 20.58 -10.46
CA VAL A 138 -2.85 20.58 -9.02
C VAL A 138 -3.42 21.92 -8.61
N VAL A 139 -4.70 21.94 -8.26
CA VAL A 139 -5.43 23.15 -7.85
C VAL A 139 -5.15 23.50 -6.40
N SER A 140 -5.11 22.51 -5.51
CA SER A 140 -4.79 22.74 -4.09
C SER A 140 -4.20 21.49 -3.45
N LEU A 141 -3.28 21.68 -2.50
CA LEU A 141 -2.68 20.61 -1.70
C LEU A 141 -3.00 20.82 -0.21
N THR A 142 -3.68 19.87 0.41
CA THR A 142 -3.95 19.85 1.86
C THR A 142 -3.15 18.75 2.51
N GLN A 143 -2.17 19.12 3.34
CA GLN A 143 -1.34 18.16 4.06
C GLN A 143 -2.10 17.52 5.22
N GLN A 144 -1.85 16.24 5.48
CA GLN A 144 -2.35 15.63 6.70
C GLN A 144 -1.66 16.19 7.94
N THR A 145 -2.46 16.51 8.95
CA THR A 145 -1.90 16.95 10.24
C THR A 145 -1.21 15.77 10.95
N PRO A 146 -0.11 16.01 11.68
CA PRO A 146 0.61 14.97 12.42
C PRO A 146 -0.29 14.19 13.40
N TRP A 147 -1.26 14.89 14.01
CA TRP A 147 -2.24 14.27 14.90
C TRP A 147 -3.20 13.32 14.16
N GLN A 148 -3.61 13.64 12.92
CA GLN A 148 -4.45 12.74 12.13
C GLN A 148 -3.72 11.43 11.83
N LYS A 149 -2.43 11.48 11.46
CA LYS A 149 -1.61 10.26 11.32
C LYS A 149 -1.53 9.45 12.60
N MET A 150 -1.33 10.11 13.74
CA MET A 150 -1.29 9.42 15.03
C MET A 150 -2.63 8.74 15.33
N VAL A 151 -3.76 9.41 15.08
CA VAL A 151 -5.08 8.84 15.31
C VAL A 151 -5.36 7.67 14.35
N THR A 152 -5.03 7.76 13.06
CA THR A 152 -5.31 6.67 12.12
C THR A 152 -4.44 5.45 12.37
N ASP A 153 -3.18 5.63 12.77
CA ASP A 153 -2.22 4.53 12.85
C ASP A 153 -2.15 3.93 14.27
N VAL A 154 -2.21 4.77 15.32
CA VAL A 154 -2.01 4.35 16.71
C VAL A 154 -3.32 3.97 17.38
N LEU A 155 -4.41 4.69 17.11
CA LEU A 155 -5.69 4.46 17.80
C LEU A 155 -6.24 3.05 17.58
N PRO A 156 -6.23 2.46 16.36
CA PRO A 156 -6.72 1.10 16.16
C PRO A 156 -5.90 0.08 16.93
N LEU A 157 -4.57 0.23 16.97
CA LEU A 157 -3.68 -0.67 17.70
C LEU A 157 -3.91 -0.58 19.21
N VAL A 158 -4.08 0.63 19.73
CA VAL A 158 -4.42 0.86 21.13
C VAL A 158 -5.78 0.24 21.46
N CYS A 159 -6.80 0.44 20.63
CA CYS A 159 -8.11 -0.20 20.80
C CYS A 159 -8.02 -1.73 20.79
N LEU A 160 -7.23 -2.32 19.88
CA LEU A 160 -7.02 -3.76 19.80
C LEU A 160 -6.31 -4.34 21.04
N ALA A 161 -5.47 -3.56 21.74
CA ALA A 161 -4.85 -3.99 22.98
C ALA A 161 -5.74 -3.75 24.21
N LEU A 162 -6.46 -2.62 24.25
CA LEU A 162 -7.28 -2.22 25.39
C LEU A 162 -8.56 -3.07 25.51
N VAL A 163 -9.21 -3.44 24.41
CA VAL A 163 -10.46 -4.20 24.46
C VAL A 163 -10.26 -5.61 25.07
N PRO A 164 -9.29 -6.43 24.62
CA PRO A 164 -9.04 -7.75 25.22
C PRO A 164 -8.54 -7.67 26.66
N THR A 165 -7.72 -6.67 27.00
CA THR A 165 -7.23 -6.49 28.37
C THR A 165 -8.36 -6.12 29.32
N LEU A 166 -9.25 -5.21 28.93
CA LEU A 166 -10.45 -4.89 29.71
C LEU A 166 -11.37 -6.10 29.88
N LEU A 167 -11.67 -6.83 28.80
CA LEU A 167 -12.49 -8.05 28.89
C LEU A 167 -11.82 -9.12 29.78
N GLY A 168 -10.50 -9.27 29.68
CA GLY A 168 -9.71 -10.17 30.52
C GLY A 168 -9.77 -9.78 32.00
N LEU A 169 -9.63 -8.49 32.33
CA LEU A 169 -9.72 -7.98 33.70
C LEU A 169 -11.14 -8.14 34.27
N VAL A 170 -12.17 -7.84 33.49
CA VAL A 170 -13.57 -8.08 33.88
C VAL A 170 -13.81 -9.58 34.10
N GLY A 171 -13.31 -10.43 33.22
CA GLY A 171 -13.38 -11.89 33.36
C GLY A 171 -12.66 -12.39 34.63
N LEU A 172 -11.45 -11.90 34.90
CA LEU A 172 -10.68 -12.23 36.11
C LEU A 172 -11.41 -11.78 37.39
N TYR A 173 -12.00 -10.59 37.37
CA TYR A 173 -12.79 -10.07 38.48
C TYR A 173 -14.01 -10.97 38.76
N LEU A 174 -14.77 -11.34 37.72
CA LEU A 174 -15.93 -12.22 37.85
C LEU A 174 -15.52 -13.63 38.31
N TYR A 175 -14.39 -14.16 37.82
CA TYR A 175 -13.83 -15.45 38.26
C TYR A 175 -13.47 -15.43 39.75
N ASN A 176 -12.76 -14.40 40.20
CA ASN A 176 -12.38 -14.25 41.60
C ASN A 176 -13.62 -14.08 42.50
N LYS A 177 -14.61 -13.30 42.05
CA LYS A 177 -15.88 -13.09 42.77
C LYS A 177 -16.68 -14.38 42.93
N ALA A 178 -16.84 -15.16 41.85
CA ALA A 178 -17.54 -16.45 41.89
C ALA A 178 -16.81 -17.50 42.77
N ASN A 179 -15.47 -17.45 42.83
CA ASN A 179 -14.70 -18.34 43.69
C ASN A 179 -14.72 -17.93 45.17
N ALA A 180 -14.81 -16.63 45.48
CA ALA A 180 -14.99 -16.14 46.85
C ALA A 180 -16.32 -16.59 47.47
N GLU A 181 -17.35 -16.83 46.65
CA GLU A 181 -18.67 -17.30 47.09
C GLU A 181 -18.78 -18.83 47.27
N LYS A 182 -17.78 -19.65 46.91
CA LYS A 182 -17.87 -21.11 47.17
C LYS A 182 -17.90 -21.36 48.68
N PRO A 183 -19.04 -21.81 49.25
CA PRO A 183 -19.11 -22.09 50.67
C PRO A 183 -18.35 -23.38 50.95
N SER A 184 -17.49 -23.35 51.96
CA SER A 184 -16.91 -24.52 52.62
C SER A 184 -18.03 -25.49 53.07
N LYS A 185 -18.50 -26.38 52.19
CA LYS A 185 -19.24 -27.59 52.57
C LYS A 185 -18.28 -28.76 52.74
N LYS A 186 -17.37 -28.65 53.72
CA LYS A 186 -16.68 -29.80 54.35
C LYS A 186 -16.57 -29.63 55.86
N LYS A 187 -17.70 -29.29 56.51
CA LYS A 187 -17.92 -29.44 57.96
C LYS A 187 -19.28 -30.10 58.21
N SER A 188 -19.49 -31.29 57.66
CA SER A 188 -20.58 -32.18 58.09
C SER A 188 -20.18 -33.63 57.84
N LYS A 189 -19.25 -34.15 58.67
CA LYS A 189 -19.08 -35.60 58.86
C LYS A 189 -18.18 -36.01 60.05
N ASP A 190 -17.95 -35.14 61.03
CA ASP A 190 -17.13 -35.48 62.23
C ASP A 190 -17.85 -35.33 63.58
N LYS A 191 -19.17 -35.13 63.57
CA LYS A 191 -20.02 -35.10 64.78
C LYS A 191 -21.12 -36.16 64.72
N LYS A 192 -20.76 -37.40 64.38
CA LYS A 192 -21.64 -38.57 64.55
C LYS A 192 -20.86 -39.84 64.90
N ILE A 193 -19.77 -39.72 65.68
CA ILE A 193 -19.08 -40.83 66.35
C ILE A 193 -18.63 -40.34 67.75
N LYS A 194 -19.58 -39.89 68.59
CA LYS A 194 -19.41 -39.72 70.05
C LYS A 194 -20.78 -39.82 70.70
N LYS A 195 -21.45 -40.96 70.48
CA LYS A 195 -22.59 -41.42 71.31
C LYS A 195 -22.83 -42.90 71.02
N LYS A 196 -21.96 -43.74 71.56
CA LYS A 196 -22.32 -45.06 72.10
C LYS A 196 -21.19 -45.51 73.01
#